data_AF-D9I803-F1
#
_entry.id   AF-D9I803-F1
#
_cell.length_a   1.000
_cell.length_b   1.000
_cell.length_c   1.000
_cell.angle_alpha   90.00
_cell.angle_beta   90.00
_cell.angle_gamma   90.00
#
_symmetry.space_group_name_H-M   'P 1'
#
loop_
_entity.id
_entity.type
_entity.pdbx_description
1 polymer ?
#
loop_
_entity_poly.entity_id
_entity_poly.type
_entity_poly.pdbx_seq_one_letter_code
_entity_poly.pdbx_strand_id
1 'polypeptide(L)'
;EDGVHPQNLIRSYRTASSLAINKIKELAVSIEGKSLEEKKSLLAKCAATTLSSKLIGGEKEFFASMVVDAVLAIGNDDRLNLIGIKKVPGGNMRDSFLVNGVAFKKTFSYAGFEQQPKK
;
A
#
# COMPACT_ATOMS: atom_id res chain seq x y z
N GLU A 1 -25.22 12.89 -39.66
CA GLU A 1 -24.00 12.53 -38.91
C GLU A 1 -22.97 13.61 -39.15
N ASP A 2 -22.46 14.25 -38.10
CA ASP A 2 -21.68 15.49 -38.16
C ASP A 2 -20.26 15.36 -38.78
N GLY A 3 -20.00 14.30 -39.56
CA GLY A 3 -18.92 14.24 -40.54
C GLY A 3 -17.50 14.46 -40.02
N VAL A 4 -17.24 14.28 -38.72
CA VAL A 4 -15.91 14.55 -38.15
C VAL A 4 -14.94 13.42 -38.51
N HIS A 5 -13.88 13.78 -39.23
CA HIS A 5 -12.85 12.82 -39.61
C HIS A 5 -12.18 12.22 -38.35
N PRO A 6 -12.08 10.87 -38.22
CA PRO A 6 -11.53 10.21 -37.03
C PRO A 6 -10.12 10.70 -36.63
N GLN A 7 -9.28 11.04 -37.61
CA GLN A 7 -7.95 11.60 -37.34
C GLN A 7 -7.99 12.92 -36.57
N ASN A 8 -8.99 13.76 -36.82
CA ASN A 8 -9.16 15.02 -36.10
C ASN A 8 -9.59 14.77 -34.66
N LEU A 9 -10.44 13.78 -34.40
CA LEU A 9 -10.78 13.35 -33.05
C LEU A 9 -9.53 12.92 -32.28
N ILE A 10 -8.73 12.02 -32.87
CA ILE A 10 -7.50 11.51 -32.23
C ILE A 10 -6.56 12.67 -31.89
N ARG A 11 -6.36 13.61 -32.83
CA ARG A 11 -5.51 14.78 -32.61
C ARG A 11 -6.03 15.64 -31.45
N SER A 12 -7.33 15.95 -31.45
CA SER A 12 -7.95 16.78 -30.41
C SER A 12 -7.88 16.10 -29.03
N TYR A 13 -8.13 14.79 -28.93
CA TYR A 13 -8.01 14.06 -27.67
C TYR A 13 -6.58 14.04 -27.12
N ARG A 14 -5.55 13.91 -27.97
CA ARG A 14 -4.16 13.99 -27.53
C ARG A 14 -3.80 15.37 -27.01
N THR A 15 -4.24 16.42 -27.68
CA THR A 15 -4.05 17.81 -27.24
C THR A 15 -4.76 18.04 -25.90
N ALA A 16 -6.03 17.63 -25.79
CA ALA A 16 -6.81 17.75 -24.56
C ALA A 16 -6.19 16.97 -23.39
N SER A 17 -5.70 15.75 -23.64
CA SER A 17 -4.99 14.94 -22.64
C SER A 17 -3.73 15.65 -22.14
N SER A 18 -2.95 16.25 -23.05
CA SER A 18 -1.74 16.99 -22.67
C SER A 18 -2.06 18.22 -21.82
N LEU A 19 -3.10 18.98 -22.19
CA LEU A 19 -3.58 20.11 -21.40
C LEU A 19 -4.09 19.67 -20.02
N ALA A 20 -4.81 18.57 -19.94
CA ALA A 20 -5.31 18.01 -18.68
C ALA A 20 -4.16 17.58 -17.75
N ILE A 21 -3.13 16.90 -18.29
CA ILE A 21 -1.94 16.50 -17.51
C ILE A 21 -1.22 17.74 -16.97
N ASN A 22 -1.03 18.77 -17.79
CA ASN A 22 -0.39 20.01 -17.36
C ASN A 22 -1.21 20.68 -16.26
N LYS A 23 -2.54 20.72 -16.39
CA LYS A 23 -3.40 21.33 -15.38
C LYS A 23 -3.37 20.57 -14.06
N ILE A 24 -3.33 19.24 -14.08
CA ILE A 24 -3.17 18.42 -12.89
C ILE A 24 -1.83 18.72 -12.20
N LYS A 25 -0.73 18.87 -12.96
CA LYS A 25 0.58 19.21 -12.40
C LYS A 25 0.60 20.60 -11.77
N GLU A 26 -0.06 21.60 -12.38
CA GLU A 26 -0.20 22.95 -11.81
C GLU A 26 -0.96 22.94 -10.47
N LEU A 27 -1.96 22.06 -10.33
CA LEU A 27 -2.78 21.95 -9.13
C LEU A 27 -2.20 20.98 -8.07
N ALA A 28 -1.15 20.23 -8.41
CA ALA A 28 -0.58 19.23 -7.54
C ALA A 28 0.08 19.89 -6.31
N VAL A 29 -0.28 19.40 -5.12
CA VAL A 29 0.30 19.87 -3.85
C VAL A 29 1.33 18.85 -3.39
N SER A 30 2.59 19.27 -3.27
CA SER A 30 3.67 18.42 -2.77
C SER A 30 3.54 18.15 -1.27
N ILE A 31 3.98 16.97 -0.86
CA ILE A 31 4.08 16.53 0.55
C ILE A 31 5.55 16.66 1.04
N GLU A 32 6.46 17.09 0.16
CA GLU A 32 7.84 17.38 0.51
C GLU A 32 7.91 18.51 1.55
N GLY A 33 8.89 18.43 2.46
CA GLY A 33 9.05 19.39 3.56
C GLY A 33 8.16 19.15 4.79
N LYS A 34 7.15 18.28 4.74
CA LYS A 34 6.35 17.92 5.93
C LYS A 34 7.13 17.08 6.94
N SER A 35 6.76 17.19 8.21
CA SER A 35 7.35 16.39 9.28
C SER A 35 7.09 14.89 9.07
N LEU A 36 7.91 14.04 9.69
CA LEU A 36 7.72 12.58 9.59
C LEU A 36 6.35 12.15 10.12
N GLU A 37 5.89 12.77 11.21
CA GLU A 37 4.59 12.48 11.82
C GLU A 37 3.41 12.88 10.92
N GLU A 38 3.50 14.05 10.30
CA GLU A 38 2.49 14.52 9.34
C GLU A 38 2.44 13.60 8.11
N LYS A 39 3.60 13.18 7.60
CA LYS A 39 3.70 12.22 6.50
C LYS A 39 3.07 10.88 6.90
N LYS A 40 3.39 10.37 8.09
CA LYS A 40 2.83 9.12 8.61
C LYS A 40 1.31 9.19 8.71
N SER A 41 0.76 10.29 9.23
CA SER A 41 -0.68 10.53 9.33
C SER A 41 -1.36 10.60 7.96
N LEU A 42 -0.76 11.31 7.00
CA LEU A 42 -1.28 11.38 5.62
C LEU A 42 -1.25 10.02 4.92
N LEU A 43 -0.15 9.29 5.03
CA LEU A 43 -0.01 7.95 4.47
C LEU A 43 -1.02 6.97 5.09
N ALA A 44 -1.27 7.07 6.39
CA ALA A 44 -2.28 6.25 7.07
C ALA A 44 -3.69 6.54 6.54
N LYS A 45 -4.02 7.82 6.30
CA LYS A 45 -5.30 8.19 5.67
C LYS A 45 -5.39 7.67 4.23
N CYS A 46 -4.33 7.79 3.45
CA CYS A 46 -4.27 7.24 2.09
C CYS A 46 -4.48 5.72 2.10
N ALA A 47 -3.78 5.00 2.97
CA ALA A 47 -3.94 3.56 3.14
C ALA A 47 -5.38 3.21 3.55
N ALA A 48 -5.95 3.89 4.56
CA ALA A 48 -7.34 3.66 5.00
C ALA A 48 -8.36 3.88 3.87
N THR A 49 -8.18 4.92 3.05
CA THR A 49 -9.02 5.15 1.86
C THR A 49 -8.92 3.98 0.89
N THR A 50 -7.72 3.48 0.60
CA THR A 50 -7.58 2.30 -0.27
C THR A 50 -8.25 1.07 0.34
N LEU A 51 -8.22 0.87 1.66
CA LEU A 51 -8.80 -0.29 2.32
C LEU A 51 -10.32 -0.24 2.47
N SER A 52 -10.91 0.96 2.48
CA SER A 52 -12.33 1.19 2.72
C SER A 52 -13.28 0.42 1.77
N SER A 53 -12.86 0.16 0.53
CA SER A 53 -13.67 -0.56 -0.46
C SER A 53 -13.39 -2.07 -0.51
N LYS A 54 -12.71 -2.63 0.50
CA LYS A 54 -12.35 -4.05 0.58
C LYS A 54 -13.06 -4.70 1.76
N LEU A 55 -13.02 -6.03 1.81
CA LEU A 55 -13.61 -6.82 2.91
C LEU A 55 -13.12 -6.38 4.30
N ILE A 56 -11.86 -5.91 4.38
CA ILE A 56 -11.26 -5.40 5.62
C ILE A 56 -11.58 -3.93 5.91
N GLY A 57 -12.53 -3.33 5.19
CA GLY A 57 -12.91 -1.93 5.34
C GLY A 57 -13.40 -1.56 6.74
N GLY A 58 -13.96 -2.53 7.48
CA GLY A 58 -14.34 -2.35 8.90
C GLY A 58 -13.16 -2.24 9.86
N GLU A 59 -11.97 -2.73 9.46
CA GLU A 59 -10.74 -2.72 10.26
C GLU A 59 -9.63 -1.90 9.56
N LYS A 60 -10.04 -0.93 8.74
CA LYS A 60 -9.11 -0.19 7.87
C LYS A 60 -8.08 0.61 8.67
N GLU A 61 -8.44 1.17 9.83
CA GLU A 61 -7.53 1.94 10.67
C GLU A 61 -6.38 1.06 11.19
N PHE A 62 -6.71 -0.16 11.62
CA PHE A 62 -5.76 -1.14 12.14
C PHE A 62 -4.76 -1.61 11.06
N PHE A 63 -5.27 -1.96 9.88
CA PHE A 63 -4.40 -2.38 8.79
C PHE A 63 -3.65 -1.20 8.14
N ALA A 64 -4.23 0.01 8.14
CA ALA A 64 -3.58 1.19 7.59
C ALA A 64 -2.33 1.58 8.39
N SER A 65 -2.39 1.57 9.73
CA SER A 65 -1.20 1.84 10.56
C SER A 65 -0.12 0.79 10.31
N MET A 66 -0.49 -0.49 10.27
CA MET A 66 0.42 -1.61 10.00
C MET A 66 1.12 -1.50 8.65
N VAL A 67 0.40 -1.13 7.59
CA VAL A 67 0.96 -0.95 6.25
C VAL A 67 1.94 0.22 6.22
N VAL A 68 1.61 1.35 6.87
CA VAL A 68 2.50 2.50 6.94
C VAL A 68 3.78 2.18 7.70
N ASP A 69 3.67 1.47 8.83
CA ASP A 69 4.84 1.05 9.61
C ASP A 69 5.74 0.09 8.79
N ALA A 70 5.15 -0.84 8.05
CA ALA A 70 5.89 -1.77 7.19
C ALA A 70 6.64 -1.06 6.07
N VAL A 71 6.01 -0.08 5.39
CA VAL A 71 6.65 0.68 4.31
C VAL A 71 7.75 1.59 4.86
N LEU A 72 7.53 2.23 6.01
CA LEU A 72 8.55 3.06 6.65
C LEU A 72 9.77 2.24 7.09
N ALA A 73 9.58 0.99 7.50
CA ALA A 73 10.68 0.10 7.90
C ALA A 73 11.59 -0.30 6.73
N ILE A 74 11.09 -0.30 5.49
CA ILE A 74 11.87 -0.62 4.29
C ILE A 74 12.69 0.59 3.80
N GLY A 75 12.25 1.81 4.13
CA GLY A 75 12.96 3.03 3.79
C GLY A 75 12.84 3.38 2.30
N ASN A 76 13.97 3.49 1.61
CA ASN A 76 14.04 3.98 0.22
C ASN A 76 13.93 2.88 -0.85
N ASP A 77 13.69 1.64 -0.45
CA ASP A 77 13.54 0.53 -1.38
C ASP A 77 12.06 0.34 -1.73
N ASP A 78 11.76 0.25 -3.03
CA ASP A 78 10.40 0.10 -3.55
C ASP A 78 10.06 -1.35 -3.95
N ARG A 79 10.96 -2.30 -3.68
CA ARG A 79 10.76 -3.71 -4.00
C ARG A 79 9.69 -4.32 -3.11
N LEU A 80 8.55 -4.62 -3.72
CA LEU A 80 7.43 -5.33 -3.09
C LEU A 80 7.82 -6.68 -2.48
N ASN A 81 8.88 -7.32 -2.98
CA ASN A 81 9.37 -8.61 -2.47
C ASN A 81 9.93 -8.53 -1.04
N LEU A 82 10.17 -7.32 -0.51
CA LEU A 82 10.60 -7.11 0.87
C LEU A 82 9.43 -7.16 1.87
N ILE A 83 8.19 -7.03 1.41
CA ILE A 83 6.98 -7.13 2.25
C ILE A 83 6.33 -8.50 2.03
N GLY A 84 6.50 -9.40 3.00
CA GLY A 84 5.82 -10.69 3.01
C GLY A 84 4.50 -10.64 3.77
N ILE A 85 3.41 -11.14 3.17
CA ILE A 85 2.13 -11.36 3.88
C ILE A 85 1.99 -12.85 4.20
N LYS A 86 2.06 -13.21 5.49
CA LYS A 86 1.87 -14.59 5.92
C LYS A 86 0.45 -14.85 6.41
N LYS A 87 -0.27 -15.71 5.69
CA LYS A 87 -1.61 -16.16 6.09
C LYS A 87 -1.51 -17.35 7.03
N VAL A 88 -2.10 -17.22 8.21
CA VAL A 88 -2.25 -18.29 9.20
C VAL A 88 -3.75 -18.45 9.47
N PRO A 89 -4.35 -19.64 9.25
CA PRO A 89 -5.75 -19.87 9.55
C PRO A 89 -5.99 -19.98 11.06
N GLY A 90 -7.15 -19.51 11.51
CA GLY A 90 -7.52 -19.42 12.94
C GLY A 90 -7.31 -18.01 13.51
N GLY A 91 -8.04 -17.69 14.58
CA GLY A 91 -8.05 -16.36 15.20
C GLY A 91 -8.96 -15.34 14.50
N ASN A 92 -8.88 -14.09 14.97
CA ASN A 92 -9.58 -12.93 14.44
C ASN A 92 -8.67 -12.08 13.54
N MET A 93 -9.25 -11.23 12.68
CA MET A 93 -8.46 -10.35 11.81
C MET A 93 -7.54 -9.39 12.59
N ARG A 94 -8.01 -8.92 13.76
CA ARG A 94 -7.25 -8.06 14.67
C ARG A 94 -6.06 -8.75 15.36
N ASP A 95 -5.95 -10.07 15.24
CA ASP A 95 -4.80 -10.81 15.75
C ASP A 95 -3.60 -10.74 14.76
N SER A 96 -3.77 -10.11 13.60
CA SER A 96 -2.69 -9.86 12.64
C SER A 96 -1.69 -8.85 13.20
N PHE A 97 -0.40 -9.02 12.95
CA PHE A 97 0.61 -8.06 13.38
C PHE A 97 1.78 -8.00 12.41
N LEU A 98 2.53 -6.89 12.48
CA LEU A 98 3.77 -6.72 11.74
C LEU A 98 4.92 -7.39 12.48
N VAL A 99 5.65 -8.27 11.79
CA VAL A 99 6.89 -8.87 12.29
C VAL A 99 8.06 -8.02 11.79
N ASN A 100 8.87 -7.47 12.69
CA ASN A 100 10.11 -6.77 12.36
C ASN A 100 11.23 -7.77 12.05
N GLY A 101 11.10 -8.49 10.93
CA GLY A 101 12.02 -9.55 10.54
C GLY A 101 11.40 -10.50 9.54
N VAL A 102 11.75 -11.78 9.63
CA VAL A 102 11.27 -12.81 8.71
C VAL A 102 10.42 -13.84 9.44
N ALA A 103 9.30 -14.23 8.83
CA ALA A 103 8.38 -15.23 9.37
C ALA A 103 8.23 -16.40 8.39
N PHE A 104 8.59 -17.61 8.82
CA PHE A 104 8.43 -18.83 8.04
C PHE A 104 7.33 -19.71 8.62
N LYS A 105 6.58 -20.39 7.74
CA LYS A 105 5.68 -21.44 8.20
C LYS A 105 6.55 -22.56 8.77
N LYS A 106 6.29 -22.93 10.02
CA LYS A 106 6.90 -24.09 10.65
C LYS A 106 6.68 -25.32 9.77
N THR A 107 7.76 -25.99 9.39
CA THR A 107 7.73 -27.30 8.72
C THR A 107 7.46 -28.39 9.74
N PHE A 108 7.18 -29.62 9.27
CA PHE A 108 6.93 -30.74 10.18
C PHE A 108 8.07 -30.87 11.20
N SER A 109 7.71 -30.87 12.49
CA SER A 109 8.66 -30.98 13.59
C SER A 109 8.17 -32.06 14.56
N TYR A 110 9.06 -32.95 14.98
CA TYR A 110 8.75 -33.95 16.00
C TYR A 110 9.08 -33.44 17.42
N ALA A 111 8.79 -34.25 18.44
CA ALA A 111 8.99 -33.90 19.86
C ALA A 111 10.41 -33.37 20.13
N GLY A 112 10.52 -32.28 20.89
CA GLY A 112 11.79 -31.61 21.24
C GLY A 112 12.04 -30.27 20.53
N PHE A 113 11.28 -29.94 19.47
CA PHE A 113 11.46 -28.67 18.74
C PHE A 113 11.21 -27.42 19.60
N GLU A 114 10.24 -27.46 20.52
CA GLU A 114 9.94 -26.31 21.39
C GLU A 114 11.05 -26.01 22.40
N GLN A 115 11.93 -26.98 22.65
CA GLN A 115 13.07 -26.86 23.57
C GLN A 115 14.34 -26.35 22.86
N GLN A 116 14.34 -26.19 21.53
CA GLN A 116 15.46 -25.55 20.83
C GLN A 116 15.57 -24.07 21.28
N PRO A 117 16.78 -23.61 21.66
CA PRO A 117 16.98 -22.22 22.02
C PRO A 117 16.70 -21.33 20.80
N LYS A 118 15.62 -20.55 20.89
CA LYS A 118 15.29 -19.50 19.92
C LYS A 118 16.19 -18.32 20.24
N LYS A 119 17.32 -18.20 19.54
CA LYS A 119 18.11 -16.96 19.51
C LYS A 119 17.45 -15.95 18.59
#